data_AF-A0A967GN62-F1
#
_entry.id   AF-A0A967GN62-F1
#
_cell.length_a   1.000
_cell.length_b   1.000
_cell.length_c   1.000
_cell.angle_alpha   90.00
_cell.angle_beta   90.00
_cell.angle_gamma   90.00
#
_symmetry.space_group_name_H-M   'P 1'
#
loop_
_entity.id
_entity.type
_entity.pdbx_description
1 polymer ?
#
loop_
_entity_poly.entity_id
_entity_poly.type
_entity_poly.pdbx_seq_one_letter_code
_entity_poly.pdbx_strand_id
1 'polypeptide(L)'
;MLRRAIDETRGLRGIGFTHVEDIIHLIRESDAGGRVHLPHGIRAIKKYATLLITAEPPVTLGEFTLEAGVSLPLPEVELLISATLHDTLPSEAEDDD
;
A
#
# COMPACT_ATOMS: atom_id res chain seq x y z
N MET A 1 -4.04 10.17 20.76
CA MET A 1 -4.67 10.63 19.50
C MET A 1 -5.41 9.51 18.78
N LEU A 2 -4.78 8.38 18.42
CA LEU A 2 -5.44 7.29 17.67
C LEU A 2 -6.72 6.72 18.32
N ARG A 3 -6.65 6.36 19.62
CA ARG A 3 -7.83 5.86 20.37
C ARG A 3 -9.03 6.81 20.32
N ARG A 4 -8.78 8.12 20.45
CA ARG A 4 -9.83 9.15 20.39
C ARG A 4 -10.50 9.20 19.01
N ALA A 5 -9.72 9.14 17.94
CA ALA A 5 -10.25 9.13 16.58
C ALA A 5 -11.12 7.89 16.29
N ILE A 6 -10.75 6.75 16.86
CA ILE A 6 -11.53 5.50 16.79
C ILE A 6 -12.84 5.64 17.55
N ASP A 7 -12.80 6.14 18.79
CA ASP A 7 -13.98 6.31 19.64
C ASP A 7 -15.00 7.32 19.05
N GLU A 8 -14.51 8.38 18.40
CA GLU A 8 -15.33 9.41 17.73
C GLU A 8 -16.00 8.88 16.44
N THR A 9 -15.51 7.78 15.86
CA THR A 9 -16.02 7.21 14.62
C THR A 9 -17.00 6.06 14.89
N ARG A 10 -18.30 6.27 14.65
CA ARG A 10 -19.37 5.27 14.91
C ARG A 10 -19.10 3.90 14.29
N GLY A 11 -18.55 3.86 13.08
CA GLY A 11 -18.24 2.62 12.34
C GLY A 11 -17.00 1.87 12.82
N LEU A 12 -16.20 2.46 13.72
CA LEU A 12 -15.00 1.86 14.28
C LEU A 12 -15.20 1.39 15.74
N ARG A 13 -16.43 1.48 16.25
CA ARG A 13 -16.79 0.95 17.56
C ARG A 13 -16.58 -0.57 17.60
N GLY A 14 -15.96 -1.05 18.67
CA GLY A 14 -15.52 -2.44 18.81
C GLY A 14 -14.01 -2.62 18.64
N ILE A 15 -13.30 -1.62 18.10
CA ILE A 15 -11.83 -1.58 18.11
C ILE A 15 -11.35 -1.21 19.52
N GLY A 16 -11.15 -2.24 20.34
CA GLY A 16 -10.54 -2.13 21.68
C GLY A 16 -9.02 -1.95 21.70
N PHE A 17 -8.44 -2.00 22.90
CA PHE A 17 -7.01 -1.75 23.16
C PHE A 17 -6.06 -2.64 22.35
N THR A 18 -6.28 -3.96 22.36
CA THR A 18 -5.44 -4.92 21.63
C THR A 18 -5.36 -4.59 20.14
N HIS A 19 -6.49 -4.26 19.53
CA HIS A 19 -6.53 -3.87 18.11
C HIS A 19 -5.78 -2.56 17.82
N VAL A 20 -5.76 -1.63 18.78
CA VAL A 20 -4.98 -0.39 18.66
C VAL A 20 -3.48 -0.71 18.71
N GLU A 21 -3.05 -1.64 19.56
CA GLU A 21 -1.67 -2.11 19.60
C GLU A 21 -1.28 -2.79 18.28
N ASP A 22 -2.16 -3.62 17.73
CA ASP A 22 -1.93 -4.27 16.43
C ASP A 22 -1.75 -3.23 15.31
N ILE A 23 -2.55 -2.15 15.31
CA ILE A 23 -2.39 -1.04 14.35
C ILE A 23 -1.05 -0.31 14.57
N ILE A 24 -0.65 -0.08 15.81
CA ILE A 24 0.63 0.58 16.13
C ILE A 24 1.80 -0.29 15.67
N HIS A 25 1.73 -1.60 15.89
CA HIS A 25 2.72 -2.57 15.46
C HIS A 25 2.80 -2.61 13.93
N LEU A 26 1.66 -2.62 13.24
CA LEU A 26 1.59 -2.51 11.77
C LEU A 26 2.33 -1.24 11.28
N ILE A 27 2.06 -0.08 11.88
CA ILE A 27 2.71 1.18 11.48
C ILE A 27 4.22 1.11 11.67
N ARG A 28 4.70 0.48 12.74
CA ARG A 28 6.12 0.44 13.10
C ARG A 28 6.92 -0.58 12.30
N GLU A 29 6.36 -1.76 12.08
CA GLU A 29 7.14 -2.94 11.70
C GLU A 29 6.83 -3.46 10.30
N SER A 30 5.67 -3.13 9.72
CA SER A 30 5.33 -3.62 8.39
C SER A 30 5.87 -2.73 7.28
N ASP A 31 6.18 -3.34 6.14
CA ASP A 31 6.38 -2.61 4.89
C ASP A 31 5.08 -2.01 4.37
N ALA A 32 5.18 -1.15 3.36
CA ALA A 32 4.02 -0.60 2.66
C ALA A 32 3.19 -1.74 2.06
N GLY A 33 1.88 -1.71 2.30
CA GLY A 33 0.96 -2.78 1.91
C GLY A 33 0.65 -3.77 3.03
N GLY A 34 1.35 -3.72 4.16
CA GLY A 34 1.01 -4.52 5.34
C GLY A 34 -0.43 -4.29 5.82
N ARG A 35 -1.05 -5.35 6.36
CA ARG A 35 -2.47 -5.35 6.76
C ARG A 35 -2.69 -6.06 8.09
N VAL A 36 -3.63 -5.55 8.88
CA VAL A 36 -4.21 -6.29 10.00
C VAL A 36 -5.73 -6.30 9.93
N HIS A 37 -6.32 -7.43 10.32
CA HIS A 37 -7.77 -7.61 10.37
C HIS A 37 -8.27 -7.18 11.74
N LEU A 38 -9.31 -6.36 11.73
CA LEU A 38 -9.97 -5.80 12.89
C LEU A 38 -11.40 -6.37 12.97
N PRO A 39 -12.11 -6.17 14.08
CA PRO A 39 -13.49 -6.62 14.22
C PRO A 39 -14.41 -6.11 13.10
N HIS A 40 -15.51 -6.82 12.87
CA HIS A 40 -16.56 -6.43 11.94
C HIS A 40 -16.11 -6.30 10.47
N GLY A 41 -15.07 -7.05 10.07
CA GLY A 41 -14.57 -7.05 8.69
C GLY A 41 -13.77 -5.80 8.33
N ILE A 42 -13.43 -4.96 9.32
CA ILE A 42 -12.59 -3.78 9.13
C ILE A 42 -11.14 -4.23 8.97
N ARG A 43 -10.39 -3.53 8.13
CA ARG A 43 -8.95 -3.74 7.95
C ARG A 43 -8.21 -2.42 8.10
N ALA A 44 -7.05 -2.48 8.74
CA ALA A 44 -6.08 -1.40 8.69
C ALA A 44 -4.96 -1.77 7.72
N ILE A 45 -4.62 -0.85 6.83
CA ILE A 45 -3.64 -1.03 5.76
C ILE A 45 -2.63 0.10 5.85
N LYS A 46 -1.35 -0.25 6.04
CA LYS A 46 -0.26 0.72 5.96
C LYS A 46 -0.02 1.06 4.50
N LYS A 47 -0.33 2.29 4.11
CA LYS A 47 0.15 2.87 2.86
C LYS A 47 1.55 3.47 3.12
N TYR A 48 2.16 4.04 2.11
CA TYR A 48 3.52 4.58 2.22
C TYR A 48 3.66 5.62 3.35
N ALA A 49 2.77 6.62 3.40
CA ALA A 49 2.77 7.68 4.41
C ALA A 49 1.49 7.76 5.25
N THR A 50 0.46 6.97 4.91
CA THR A 50 -0.86 7.04 5.52
C THR A 50 -1.32 5.67 6.02
N LEU A 51 -2.28 5.67 6.95
CA LEU A 51 -2.98 4.47 7.38
C LEU A 51 -4.42 4.52 6.86
N LEU A 52 -4.82 3.51 6.09
CA LEU A 52 -6.20 3.35 5.63
C LEU A 52 -6.93 2.36 6.53
N ILE A 53 -8.04 2.79 7.14
CA ILE A 53 -8.95 1.91 7.88
C ILE A 53 -10.24 1.81 7.08
N THR A 54 -10.59 0.61 6.60
CA THR A 54 -11.73 0.41 5.70
C THR A 54 -12.45 -0.93 5.94
N ALA A 55 -13.76 -0.94 5.72
CA ALA A 55 -14.58 -2.16 5.65
C ALA A 55 -14.89 -2.58 4.20
N GLU A 56 -14.43 -1.81 3.21
CA GLU A 56 -14.67 -2.11 1.80
C GLU A 56 -13.95 -3.41 1.38
N PRO A 57 -14.56 -4.23 0.53
CA PRO A 57 -13.93 -5.43 -0.01
C PRO A 57 -12.65 -5.08 -0.80
N PRO A 58 -11.64 -5.97 -0.83
CA PRO A 58 -10.42 -5.71 -1.59
C PRO A 58 -10.76 -5.67 -3.08
N VAL A 59 -10.31 -4.61 -3.77
CA VAL A 59 -10.34 -4.56 -5.23
C VAL A 59 -9.16 -5.38 -5.76
N THR A 60 -9.44 -6.30 -6.68
CA THR A 60 -8.42 -7.05 -7.41
C THR A 60 -8.13 -6.36 -8.73
N LEU A 61 -6.85 -6.13 -9.01
CA LEU A 61 -6.43 -5.73 -10.36
C LEU A 61 -6.57 -6.92 -11.31
N GLY A 62 -6.97 -6.65 -12.55
CA GLY A 62 -6.86 -7.63 -13.63
C GLY A 62 -5.40 -7.96 -13.95
N GLU A 63 -5.20 -9.03 -14.71
CA GLU A 63 -3.90 -9.31 -15.32
C GLU A 63 -3.76 -8.50 -16.61
N PHE A 64 -2.66 -7.76 -16.74
CA PHE A 64 -2.36 -6.95 -17.91
C PHE A 64 -0.94 -7.22 -18.40
N THR A 65 -0.75 -7.24 -19.72
CA THR A 65 0.57 -7.32 -20.35
C THR A 65 1.11 -5.91 -20.56
N LEU A 66 2.27 -5.62 -19.97
CA LEU A 66 2.96 -4.33 -20.13
C LEU A 66 4.04 -4.46 -21.21
N GLU A 67 3.83 -3.78 -22.34
CA GLU A 67 4.81 -3.69 -23.43
C GLU A 67 5.66 -2.43 -23.27
N ALA A 68 6.99 -2.55 -23.46
CA ALA A 68 7.89 -1.41 -23.37
C ALA A 68 7.56 -0.37 -24.46
N GLY A 69 7.55 0.91 -24.07
CA GLY A 69 7.19 2.03 -24.93
C GLY A 69 5.69 2.30 -25.03
N VAL A 70 4.84 1.45 -24.44
CA VAL A 70 3.39 1.62 -24.43
C VAL A 70 2.92 2.05 -23.05
N SER A 71 1.94 2.95 -23.04
CA SER A 71 1.26 3.38 -21.82
C SER A 71 0.03 2.51 -21.60
N LEU A 72 -0.01 1.80 -20.47
CA LEU A 72 -1.09 0.91 -20.07
C LEU A 72 -2.01 1.61 -19.04
N PRO A 73 -3.28 1.86 -19.37
CA PRO A 73 -4.25 2.35 -18.40
C PRO A 73 -4.73 1.21 -17.48
N LEU A 74 -4.76 1.48 -16.17
CA LEU A 74 -5.35 0.63 -15.14
C LEU A 74 -6.67 1.28 -14.67
N PRO A 75 -7.81 0.98 -15.30
CA PRO A 75 -9.07 1.67 -15.05
C PRO A 75 -9.59 1.49 -13.62
N GLU A 76 -9.24 0.38 -12.94
CA GLU A 76 -9.69 0.06 -11.59
C GLU A 76 -9.08 0.98 -10.51
N VAL A 77 -7.95 1.63 -10.84
CA VAL A 77 -7.21 2.51 -9.94
C VAL A 77 -6.92 3.89 -10.54
N GLU A 78 -7.48 4.17 -11.72
CA GLU A 78 -7.29 5.43 -12.46
C GLU A 78 -5.80 5.81 -12.65
N LEU A 79 -4.95 4.80 -12.85
CA LEU A 79 -3.51 4.98 -13.06
C LEU A 79 -3.11 4.68 -14.51
N LEU A 80 -2.02 5.31 -14.94
CA LEU A 80 -1.38 5.07 -16.24
C LEU A 80 0.07 4.64 -15.99
N ILE A 81 0.44 3.44 -16.44
CA ILE A 81 1.78 2.88 -16.25
C ILE A 81 2.49 2.78 -17.60
N SER A 82 3.76 3.17 -17.66
CA SER A 82 4.61 2.99 -18.84
C SER A 82 5.92 2.33 -18.46
N ALA A 83 6.41 1.42 -19.30
CA ALA A 83 7.74 0.83 -19.16
C ALA A 83 8.67 1.31 -20.27
N THR A 84 9.93 1.59 -19.94
CA THR A 84 11.01 1.87 -20.90
C THR A 84 12.16 0.92 -20.64
N LEU A 85 12.72 0.35 -21.70
CA LEU A 85 13.92 -0.48 -21.60
C LEU A 85 15.14 0.45 -21.71
N HIS A 86 15.99 0.46 -20.69
CA HIS A 86 17.28 1.15 -20.73
C HIS A 86 18.37 0.11 -20.94
N ASP A 87 19.17 0.29 -22.00
CA ASP A 87 20.36 -0.52 -22.24
C ASP A 87 21.48 0.02 -21.33
N THR A 88 21.86 -0.74 -20.31
CA THR A 88 23.03 -0.40 -19.49
C THR A 88 24.28 -0.84 -20.25
N LEU A 89 24.95 0.10 -20.93
CA LEU A 89 26.31 -0.14 -21.42
C LEU A 89 27.22 -0.42 -20.20
N PRO A 90 28.11 -1.42 -20.26
CA PRO A 90 29.11 -1.62 -19.22
C PRO A 90 29.97 -0.36 -19.13
N SER A 91 30.06 0.21 -17.93
CA SER A 91 31.02 1.26 -17.60
C SER A 91 32.41 0.75 -17.98
N GLU A 92 33.02 1.30 -19.02
CA GLU A 92 34.44 1.15 -19.26
C GLU A 92 35.14 1.69 -18.01
N ALA A 93 35.89 0.82 -17.34
CA ALA A 93 36.79 1.22 -16.28
C ALA A 93 37.84 2.12 -16.91
N GLU A 94 37.84 3.40 -16.54
CA GLU A 94 39.01 4.26 -16.71
C GLU A 94 40.08 3.74 -15.74
N ASP A 95 40.92 2.83 -16.23
CA ASP A 95 42.27 2.64 -15.71
C ASP A 95 43.07 3.88 -16.13
N ASP A 96 43.34 4.78 -15.18
CA ASP A 96 44.31 5.87 -15.33
C ASP A 96 45.52 5.56 -14.43
N ASP A 97 46.69 5.47 -15.07
CA ASP A 97 48.03 5.15 -14.54
C ASP A 97 48.58 6.15 -13.49
#